data_AF-A0A7C1W2H7-F1
#
_entry.id   AF-A0A7C1W2H7-F1
#
_cell.length_a   1.000
_cell.length_b   1.000
_cell.length_c   1.000
_cell.angle_alpha   90.00
_cell.angle_beta   90.00
_cell.angle_gamma   90.00
#
_symmetry.space_group_name_H-M   'P 1'
#
loop_
_entity.id
_entity.type
_entity.pdbx_description
1 polymer ?
#
loop_
_entity_poly.entity_id
_entity_poly.type
_entity_poly.pdbx_seq_one_letter_code
_entity_poly.pdbx_strand_id
1 'polypeptide(L)'
;MRGKFNLTIVCLVILISSLFSGCFISHSPKQGLSEELNIFNWEDYFGETTLEDFEEIFGVKVNLYTFEEEDYMISALSTNPGKYDVVIASDTVVKQLIEMKLLAKLNKSNIP
;
A
#
# COMPACT_ATOMS: atom_id res chain seq x y z
N MET A 1 -26.73 -41.11 37.62
CA MET A 1 -26.69 -40.44 36.28
C MET A 1 -25.74 -39.23 36.24
N ARG A 2 -24.51 -39.31 36.81
CA ARG A 2 -23.58 -38.16 36.91
C ARG A 2 -22.33 -38.25 36.00
N GLY A 3 -22.07 -39.40 35.36
CA GLY A 3 -20.88 -39.61 34.52
C GLY A 3 -21.05 -39.32 33.02
N LYS A 4 -22.29 -39.25 32.52
CA LYS A 4 -22.55 -38.99 31.08
C LYS A 4 -22.45 -37.51 30.71
N PHE A 5 -22.67 -36.61 31.67
CA PHE A 5 -22.71 -35.16 31.41
C PHE A 5 -21.31 -34.57 31.16
N ASN A 6 -20.29 -35.05 31.87
CA ASN A 6 -18.91 -34.60 31.70
C ASN A 6 -18.28 -35.15 30.40
N LEU A 7 -18.67 -36.35 29.97
CA LEU A 7 -18.13 -36.96 28.74
C LEU A 7 -18.67 -36.26 27.47
N THR A 8 -19.95 -35.86 27.46
CA THR A 8 -20.53 -35.12 26.33
C THR A 8 -19.95 -33.71 26.19
N ILE A 9 -19.67 -33.02 27.31
CA ILE A 9 -19.06 -31.68 27.30
C ILE A 9 -17.62 -31.73 26.78
N VAL A 10 -16.83 -32.75 27.18
CA VAL A 10 -15.45 -32.92 26.69
C VAL A 10 -15.42 -33.19 25.18
N CYS A 11 -16.33 -34.00 24.65
CA CYS A 11 -16.42 -34.25 23.20
C CYS A 11 -16.80 -33.00 22.39
N LEU A 12 -17.66 -32.13 22.93
CA LEU A 12 -18.07 -30.88 22.26
C LEU A 12 -16.92 -29.85 22.19
N VAL A 13 -16.08 -29.79 23.23
CA VAL A 13 -14.90 -28.90 23.30
C VAL A 13 -13.79 -29.36 22.34
N ILE A 14 -13.65 -30.67 22.14
CA ILE A 14 -12.70 -31.24 21.16
C ILE A 14 -13.16 -30.98 19.71
N LEU A 15 -14.47 -31.00 19.44
CA LEU A 15 -15.01 -30.69 18.11
C LEU A 15 -14.87 -29.20 17.73
N ILE A 16 -14.97 -28.30 18.71
CA ILE A 16 -14.83 -26.85 18.50
C ILE A 16 -13.36 -26.47 18.27
N SER A 17 -12.40 -27.18 18.87
CA SER A 17 -10.97 -26.95 18.67
C SER A 17 -10.45 -27.43 17.32
N SER A 18 -11.10 -28.43 16.69
CA SER A 18 -10.78 -28.85 15.31
C SER A 18 -11.22 -27.87 14.21
N LEU A 19 -12.09 -26.90 14.53
CA LEU A 19 -12.51 -25.85 13.59
C LEU A 19 -11.54 -24.64 13.55
N PHE A 20 -10.52 -24.64 14.41
CA PHE A 20 -9.49 -23.59 14.49
C PHE A 20 -8.14 -23.98 13.86
N SER A 21 -8.08 -25.08 13.08
CA SER A 21 -7.02 -25.25 12.07
C SER A 21 -7.35 -24.42 10.83
N GLY A 22 -7.49 -23.11 11.02
CA GLY A 22 -7.37 -22.16 9.93
C GLY A 22 -5.94 -22.25 9.41
N CYS A 23 -5.81 -22.61 8.13
CA CYS A 23 -4.55 -22.71 7.42
C CYS A 23 -3.69 -21.48 7.74
N PHE A 24 -2.59 -21.67 8.49
CA PHE A 24 -1.54 -20.66 8.58
C PHE A 24 -0.92 -20.59 7.19
N ILE A 25 -1.50 -19.76 6.33
CA ILE A 25 -0.82 -19.27 5.13
C ILE A 25 0.33 -18.44 5.70
N SER A 26 1.50 -19.07 5.82
CA SER A 26 2.76 -18.38 5.99
C SER A 26 2.94 -17.50 4.76
N HIS A 27 2.40 -16.29 4.83
CA HIS A 27 2.76 -15.19 3.94
C HIS A 27 4.22 -14.90 4.27
N SER A 28 5.13 -15.63 3.61
CA SER A 28 6.51 -15.17 3.51
C SER A 28 6.42 -13.76 2.90
N PRO A 29 7.00 -12.72 3.51
CA PRO A 29 7.08 -11.43 2.85
C PRO A 29 7.86 -11.69 1.56
N LYS A 30 7.17 -11.62 0.41
CA LYS A 30 7.84 -11.60 -0.88
C LYS A 30 8.79 -10.41 -0.81
N GLN A 31 10.08 -10.68 -0.74
CA GLN A 31 11.11 -9.70 -1.05
C GLN A 31 11.00 -9.46 -2.56
N GLY A 32 10.08 -8.59 -2.94
CA GLY A 32 9.75 -8.25 -4.32
C GLY A 32 9.19 -6.84 -4.38
N LEU A 33 9.34 -6.20 -5.54
CA LEU A 33 8.73 -4.90 -5.80
C LEU A 33 7.20 -5.01 -5.74
N SER A 34 6.54 -3.87 -5.49
CA SER A 34 5.08 -3.77 -5.61
C SER A 34 4.65 -4.14 -7.03
N GLU A 35 3.45 -4.72 -7.17
CA GLU A 35 2.87 -5.03 -8.49
C GLU A 35 2.47 -3.76 -9.25
N GLU A 36 2.07 -2.71 -8.51
CA GLU A 36 1.73 -1.41 -9.07
C GLU A 36 2.46 -0.26 -8.35
N LEU A 37 2.70 0.82 -9.09
CA LEU A 37 3.27 2.08 -8.62
C LEU A 37 2.36 3.24 -9.05
N ASN A 38 1.79 3.98 -8.10
CA ASN A 38 0.90 5.09 -8.36
C ASN A 38 1.65 6.42 -8.25
N ILE A 39 1.82 7.11 -9.39
CA ILE A 39 2.54 8.38 -9.48
C ILE A 39 1.56 9.52 -9.71
N PHE A 40 1.69 10.61 -8.97
CA PHE A 40 0.94 11.85 -9.21
C PHE A 40 1.92 12.96 -9.61
N ASN A 41 1.81 13.45 -10.85
CA ASN A 41 2.77 14.39 -11.44
C ASN A 41 2.06 15.49 -12.25
N TRP A 42 2.81 16.46 -12.72
CA TRP A 42 2.37 17.39 -13.76
C TRP A 42 2.13 16.66 -15.08
N GLU A 43 1.25 17.22 -15.91
CA GLU A 43 1.09 16.78 -17.29
C GLU A 43 2.38 16.97 -18.10
N ASP A 44 2.64 16.06 -19.05
CA ASP A 44 3.79 16.09 -19.97
C ASP A 44 5.20 16.15 -19.33
N TYR A 45 5.36 15.66 -18.09
CA TYR A 45 6.65 15.66 -17.38
C TYR A 45 7.55 14.42 -17.62
N PHE A 46 7.02 13.39 -18.27
CA PHE A 46 7.79 12.18 -18.60
C PHE A 46 8.11 12.13 -20.10
N GLY A 47 9.28 11.57 -20.45
CA GLY A 47 9.60 11.26 -21.83
C GLY A 47 8.70 10.13 -22.36
N GLU A 48 8.53 10.08 -23.68
CA GLU A 48 7.57 9.18 -24.35
C GLU A 48 7.67 7.71 -23.91
N THR A 49 8.89 7.19 -23.68
CA THR A 49 9.12 5.79 -23.30
C THR A 49 9.45 5.61 -21.81
N THR A 50 9.59 6.69 -21.03
CA THR A 50 10.20 6.62 -19.70
C THR A 50 9.45 5.71 -18.73
N LEU A 51 8.12 5.74 -18.77
CA LEU A 51 7.31 4.88 -17.90
C LEU A 51 7.32 3.43 -18.40
N GLU A 52 7.19 3.21 -19.70
CA GLU A 52 7.21 1.88 -20.32
C GLU A 52 8.55 1.16 -20.06
N ASP A 53 9.67 1.86 -20.27
CA ASP A 53 11.01 1.36 -19.98
C ASP A 53 11.15 0.98 -18.49
N PHE A 54 10.58 1.79 -17.59
CA PHE A 54 10.58 1.50 -16.15
C PHE A 54 9.73 0.26 -15.82
N GLU A 55 8.54 0.13 -16.41
CA GLU A 55 7.68 -1.04 -16.24
C GLU A 55 8.39 -2.32 -16.72
N GLU A 56 9.08 -2.28 -17.87
CA GLU A 56 9.81 -3.43 -18.43
C GLU A 56 10.98 -3.85 -17.55
N ILE A 57 11.81 -2.90 -17.11
CA ILE A 57 13.02 -3.18 -16.31
C ILE A 57 12.66 -3.77 -14.94
N PHE A 58 11.61 -3.25 -14.31
CA PHE A 58 11.28 -3.56 -12.92
C PHE A 58 10.10 -4.52 -12.75
N GLY A 59 9.37 -4.83 -13.81
CA GLY A 59 8.21 -5.74 -13.77
C GLY A 59 7.08 -5.20 -12.89
N VAL A 60 6.87 -3.89 -12.90
CA VAL A 60 5.85 -3.16 -12.14
C VAL A 60 4.95 -2.42 -13.10
N LYS A 61 3.67 -2.26 -12.78
CA LYS A 61 2.76 -1.41 -13.56
C LYS A 61 2.71 0.00 -12.97
N VAL A 62 2.90 1.02 -13.79
CA VAL A 62 2.86 2.43 -13.39
C VAL A 62 1.50 3.03 -13.74
N ASN A 63 0.77 3.46 -12.71
CA ASN A 63 -0.44 4.25 -12.87
C ASN A 63 -0.07 5.75 -12.73
N LEU A 64 -0.03 6.48 -13.85
CA LEU A 64 0.20 7.92 -13.84
C LEU A 64 -1.12 8.68 -13.67
N TYR A 65 -1.15 9.56 -12.68
CA TYR A 65 -2.16 10.58 -12.49
C TYR A 65 -1.53 11.94 -12.76
N THR A 66 -2.27 12.84 -13.41
CA THR A 66 -1.79 14.18 -13.75
C THR A 66 -2.60 15.28 -13.08
N PHE A 67 -1.96 16.41 -12.86
CA PHE A 67 -2.60 17.65 -12.44
C PHE A 67 -1.99 18.85 -13.17
N GLU A 68 -2.79 19.90 -13.34
CA GLU A 68 -2.38 21.17 -13.94
C GLU A 68 -2.23 22.29 -12.88
N GLU A 69 -2.90 22.15 -11.74
CA GLU A 69 -2.98 23.18 -10.70
C GLU A 69 -2.61 22.60 -9.33
N GLU A 70 -1.80 23.32 -8.56
CA GLU A 70 -1.32 22.86 -7.25
C GLU A 70 -2.47 22.69 -6.24
N ASP A 71 -3.46 23.57 -6.27
CA ASP A 71 -4.63 23.50 -5.37
C ASP A 71 -5.44 22.21 -5.61
N TYR A 72 -5.54 21.77 -6.87
CA TYR A 72 -6.18 20.50 -7.20
C TYR A 72 -5.40 19.32 -6.62
N MET A 73 -4.07 19.33 -6.79
CA MET A 73 -3.19 18.30 -6.24
C MET A 73 -3.34 18.21 -4.71
N ILE A 74 -3.24 19.33 -3.99
CA ILE A 74 -3.33 19.37 -2.53
C ILE A 74 -4.69 18.85 -2.05
N SER A 75 -5.77 19.26 -2.72
CA SER A 75 -7.13 18.78 -2.44
C SER A 75 -7.26 17.27 -2.63
N ALA A 76 -6.70 16.74 -3.73
CA ALA A 76 -6.73 15.31 -4.04
C ALA A 76 -5.96 14.48 -3.00
N LEU A 77 -4.78 14.95 -2.55
CA LEU A 77 -3.98 14.30 -1.50
C LEU A 77 -4.68 14.29 -0.13
N SER A 78 -5.35 15.40 0.20
CA SER A 78 -6.09 15.54 1.46
C SER A 78 -7.34 14.65 1.50
N THR A 79 -8.00 14.49 0.36
CA THR A 79 -9.22 13.68 0.23
C THR A 79 -8.90 12.19 0.17
N ASN A 80 -7.76 11.81 -0.42
CA ASN A 80 -7.35 10.42 -0.61
C ASN A 80 -5.93 10.18 -0.06
N PRO A 81 -5.71 10.27 1.26
CA PRO A 81 -4.40 10.06 1.85
C PRO A 81 -3.93 8.62 1.59
N GLY A 82 -2.70 8.47 1.08
CA GLY A 82 -2.10 7.17 0.78
C GLY A 82 -2.51 6.54 -0.57
N LYS A 83 -3.28 7.24 -1.41
CA LYS A 83 -3.60 6.76 -2.76
C LYS A 83 -2.40 6.74 -3.71
N TYR A 84 -1.46 7.67 -3.54
CA TYR A 84 -0.31 7.82 -4.42
C TYR A 84 0.97 7.48 -3.66
N ASP A 85 1.85 6.73 -4.31
CA ASP A 85 3.12 6.28 -3.75
C ASP A 85 4.21 7.35 -3.91
N VAL A 86 4.20 8.04 -5.06
CA VAL A 86 5.12 9.12 -5.39
C VAL A 86 4.33 10.32 -5.88
N VAL A 87 4.63 11.49 -5.32
CA VAL A 87 4.04 12.77 -5.72
C VAL A 87 5.15 13.73 -6.08
N ILE A 88 5.06 14.32 -7.25
CA ILE A 88 5.99 15.36 -7.70
C ILE A 88 5.32 16.70 -7.43
N ALA A 89 5.92 17.50 -6.55
CA ALA A 89 5.39 18.79 -6.12
C ALA A 89 6.51 19.84 -6.03
N SER A 90 6.14 21.12 -6.10
CA SER A 90 7.07 22.23 -5.89
C SER A 90 7.59 22.28 -4.45
N ASP A 91 8.72 22.95 -4.21
CA ASP A 91 9.33 23.05 -2.88
C ASP A 91 8.39 23.67 -1.84
N THR A 92 7.56 24.62 -2.29
CA THR A 92 6.60 25.34 -1.47
C THR A 92 5.45 24.41 -1.08
N VAL A 93 4.92 23.63 -2.03
CA VAL A 93 3.86 22.67 -1.72
C VAL A 93 4.39 21.52 -0.86
N VAL A 94 5.63 21.04 -1.07
CA VAL A 94 6.22 20.02 -0.19
C VAL A 94 6.23 20.49 1.29
N LYS A 95 6.59 21.75 1.56
CA LYS A 95 6.55 22.31 2.93
C LYS A 95 5.13 22.27 3.51
N GLN A 96 4.14 22.69 2.72
CA GLN A 96 2.73 22.65 3.12
C GLN A 96 2.26 21.22 3.41
N LEU A 97 2.61 20.24 2.57
CA LEU A 97 2.23 18.83 2.77
C LEU A 97 2.89 18.21 4.01
N ILE A 98 4.08 18.66 4.41
CA ILE A 98 4.72 18.27 5.68
C ILE A 98 3.90 18.78 6.87
N GLU A 99 3.47 20.06 6.85
CA GLU A 99 2.65 20.65 7.90
C GLU A 99 1.29 19.93 8.03
N MET A 100 0.72 19.54 6.89
CA MET A 100 -0.52 18.75 6.80
C MET A 100 -0.34 17.28 7.17
N LYS A 101 0.91 16.81 7.40
CA LYS A 101 1.26 15.41 7.69
C LYS A 101 0.82 14.41 6.61
N LEU A 102 0.86 14.83 5.35
CA LEU A 102 0.47 14.00 4.20
C LEU A 102 1.66 13.25 3.57
N LEU A 103 2.89 13.50 4.01
CA LEU A 103 4.09 12.86 3.46
C LEU A 103 4.68 11.82 4.41
N ALA A 104 5.06 10.68 3.86
CA ALA A 104 5.86 9.68 4.56
C ALA A 104 7.31 10.16 4.73
N LYS A 105 7.95 9.78 5.84
CA LYS A 105 9.38 10.03 6.04
C LYS A 105 10.19 9.17 5.06
N LEU A 106 11.05 9.80 4.28
CA LEU A 106 11.93 9.08 3.35
C LEU A 106 12.94 8.21 4.11
N ASN A 107 13.03 6.94 3.70
CA ASN A 107 14.12 6.08 4.12
C ASN A 107 15.33 6.28 3.19
N LYS A 108 16.36 6.96 3.67
CA LYS A 108 17.56 7.29 2.89
C LYS A 108 18.42 6.08 2.52
N SER A 109 18.28 4.93 3.17
CA SER A 109 19.00 3.71 2.75
C SER A 109 18.48 3.14 1.43
N ASN A 110 17.29 3.54 0.99
CA ASN A 110 16.67 3.03 -0.23
C ASN A 110 16.91 3.94 -1.45
N ILE A 111 17.69 5.02 -1.27
CA ILE A 111 17.97 6.02 -2.30
C ILE A 111 19.49 5.97 -2.57
N PRO A 112 19.95 5.79 -3.83
CA PRO A 112 21.37 5.77 -4.18
C PRO A 112 22.14 7.04 -3.81
#